data_AF-A0A0B4XL14-F1
#
_entry.id   AF-A0A0B4XL14-F1
#
_cell.length_a   1.000
_cell.length_b   1.000
_cell.length_c   1.000
_cell.angle_alpha   90.00
_cell.angle_beta   90.00
_cell.angle_gamma   90.00
#
_symmetry.space_group_name_H-M   'P 1'
#
loop_
_entity.id
_entity.type
_entity.pdbx_description
1 polymer ?
#
loop_
_entity_poly.entity_id
_entity_poly.type
_entity_poly.pdbx_seq_one_letter_code
_entity_poly.pdbx_strand_id
1 'polypeptide(L)'
;MIEKFIAKVPDRIWEEGRPARLRIWEGEYNVASWVRVTGATGALELLITYSDEAGEHRARVDSTEIRADGSALLSGMVRLRFTGKVEQVQVVLVLGNPQMRFVVEELYVQRRGSTLSRTDKLISNY
;
A
#
# COMPACT_ATOMS: atom_id res chain seq x y z
N MET A 1 -13.09 -7.71 -9.81
CA MET A 1 -12.36 -6.98 -8.75
C MET A 1 -12.12 -5.55 -9.22
N ILE A 2 -12.22 -4.57 -8.32
CA ILE A 2 -12.22 -3.14 -8.66
C ILE A 2 -11.14 -2.44 -7.87
N GLU A 3 -10.17 -1.87 -8.58
CA GLU A 3 -9.06 -1.16 -7.94
C GLU A 3 -9.44 0.29 -7.61
N LYS A 4 -8.98 0.75 -6.45
CA LYS A 4 -9.19 2.08 -5.92
C LYS A 4 -7.86 2.61 -5.38
N PHE A 5 -7.38 3.68 -6.01
CA PHE A 5 -6.24 4.44 -5.50
C PHE A 5 -6.56 5.01 -4.12
N ILE A 6 -5.63 4.89 -3.17
CA ILE A 6 -5.74 5.46 -1.82
C ILE A 6 -4.75 6.60 -1.65
N ALA A 7 -3.46 6.34 -1.88
CA ALA A 7 -2.39 7.30 -1.60
C ALA A 7 -1.15 7.04 -2.47
N LYS A 8 -0.39 8.10 -2.73
CA LYS A 8 1.00 7.99 -3.19
C LYS A 8 1.89 7.76 -1.98
N VAL A 9 2.85 6.86 -2.09
CA VAL A 9 3.92 6.69 -1.10
C VAL A 9 4.96 7.76 -1.35
N PRO A 10 5.27 8.62 -0.37
CA PRO A 10 6.29 9.67 -0.51
C PRO A 10 7.66 9.11 -0.89
N ASP A 11 8.36 9.81 -1.78
CA ASP A 11 9.67 9.41 -2.32
C ASP A 11 10.68 9.08 -1.24
N ARG A 12 10.76 9.91 -0.19
CA ARG A 12 11.62 9.64 0.97
C ARG A 12 11.44 8.24 1.56
N ILE A 13 10.24 7.66 1.58
CA ILE A 13 10.02 6.34 2.17
C ILE A 13 10.61 5.24 1.30
N TRP A 14 10.41 5.29 -0.01
CA TRP A 14 10.85 4.22 -0.93
C TRP A 14 12.25 4.45 -1.54
N GLU A 15 12.70 5.70 -1.65
CA GLU A 15 14.04 6.09 -2.10
C GLU A 15 15.11 5.97 -1.02
N GLU A 16 14.76 6.05 0.28
CA GLU A 16 15.71 5.87 1.40
C GLU A 16 16.52 4.57 1.29
N GLY A 17 16.06 3.62 0.49
CA GLY A 17 16.75 2.36 0.22
C GLY A 17 17.66 2.29 -0.97
N ARG A 18 17.71 3.31 -1.81
CA ARG A 18 18.41 3.26 -3.09
C ARG A 18 19.90 3.49 -2.86
N PRO A 19 20.77 2.48 -3.00
CA PRO A 19 22.21 2.70 -2.88
C PRO A 19 22.68 3.52 -4.09
N ALA A 20 23.54 4.51 -3.86
CA ALA A 20 23.92 5.54 -4.85
C ALA A 20 24.47 5.02 -6.19
N ARG A 21 24.84 3.74 -6.30
CA ARG A 21 25.43 3.13 -7.51
C ARG A 21 24.67 1.91 -8.05
N LEU A 22 23.56 1.52 -7.42
CA LEU A 22 22.80 0.35 -7.88
C LEU A 22 21.63 0.78 -8.75
N ARG A 23 21.60 0.24 -9.98
CA ARG A 23 20.45 0.37 -10.88
C ARG A 23 19.27 -0.50 -10.43
N ILE A 24 19.55 -1.60 -9.74
CA ILE A 24 18.52 -2.48 -9.17
C ILE A 24 18.72 -2.52 -7.67
N TRP A 25 17.68 -2.22 -6.91
CA TRP A 25 17.70 -2.29 -5.46
C TRP A 25 16.38 -2.81 -4.91
N GLU A 26 16.42 -3.24 -3.66
CA GLU A 26 15.25 -3.76 -2.97
C GLU A 26 15.02 -3.01 -1.67
N GLY A 27 13.75 -2.94 -1.29
CA GLY A 27 13.33 -2.41 -0.01
C GLY A 27 12.24 -3.28 0.59
N GLU A 28 12.27 -3.43 1.90
CA GLU A 28 11.20 -4.06 2.66
C GLU A 28 10.39 -2.96 3.33
N TYR A 29 9.06 -3.06 3.24
CA TYR A 29 8.15 -2.04 3.72
C TYR A 29 7.04 -2.67 4.53
N ASN A 30 6.85 -2.18 5.76
CA ASN A 30 5.66 -2.44 6.53
C ASN A 30 4.55 -1.53 6.02
N VAL A 31 3.40 -2.11 5.71
CA VAL A 31 2.22 -1.39 5.26
C VAL A 31 1.06 -1.82 6.14
N ALA A 32 0.31 -0.85 6.64
CA ALA A 32 -0.88 -1.11 7.44
C ALA A 32 -1.96 -0.09 7.09
N SER A 33 -3.18 -0.57 6.86
CA SER A 33 -4.33 0.26 6.54
C SER A 33 -5.50 -0.16 7.42
N TRP A 34 -6.07 0.82 8.11
CA TRP A 34 -7.33 0.65 8.83
C TRP A 34 -8.46 1.18 7.95
N VAL A 35 -9.33 0.27 7.51
CA VAL A 35 -10.34 0.55 6.50
C VAL A 35 -11.72 0.24 7.05
N ARG A 36 -12.58 1.25 7.08
CA ARG A 36 -14.01 1.05 7.30
C ARG A 36 -14.68 0.69 5.98
N VAL A 37 -15.43 -0.40 5.95
CA VAL A 37 -16.13 -0.91 4.77
C VAL A 37 -17.61 -1.06 5.04
N THR A 38 -18.43 -0.68 4.06
CA THR A 38 -19.88 -0.81 4.13
C THR A 38 -20.50 -1.19 2.79
N GLY A 39 -21.79 -1.56 2.81
CA GLY A 39 -22.66 -1.61 1.63
C GLY A 39 -22.73 -2.97 0.94
N ALA A 40 -21.70 -3.81 1.03
CA ALA A 40 -21.74 -5.19 0.55
C ALA A 40 -20.63 -6.06 1.17
N THR A 41 -20.84 -7.37 1.10
CA THR A 41 -19.81 -8.37 1.43
C THR A 41 -18.90 -8.63 0.23
N GLY A 42 -17.67 -9.05 0.51
CA GLY A 42 -16.70 -9.44 -0.51
C GLY A 42 -15.25 -9.35 -0.04
N ALA A 43 -14.35 -9.88 -0.86
CA ALA A 43 -12.92 -9.77 -0.64
C ALA A 43 -12.45 -8.30 -0.67
N LEU A 44 -11.49 -8.00 0.19
CA LEU A 44 -10.81 -6.71 0.26
C LEU A 44 -9.31 -6.99 0.29
N GLU A 45 -8.56 -6.44 -0.67
CA GLU A 45 -7.10 -6.61 -0.73
C GLU A 45 -6.39 -5.26 -0.68
N LEU A 46 -5.26 -5.23 0.02
CA LEU A 46 -4.35 -4.09 0.07
C LEU A 46 -3.12 -4.41 -0.78
N LEU A 47 -2.79 -3.52 -1.73
CA LEU A 47 -1.64 -3.70 -2.61
C LEU A 47 -0.76 -2.44 -2.62
N ILE A 48 0.52 -2.66 -2.90
CA ILE A 48 1.44 -1.63 -3.40
C ILE A 48 1.60 -1.82 -4.91
N THR A 49 1.50 -0.73 -5.68
CA THR A 49 1.78 -0.73 -7.12
C THR A 49 2.85 0.31 -7.45
N TYR A 50 3.67 0.04 -8.46
CA TYR A 50 4.66 0.99 -8.97
C TYR A 50 5.03 0.67 -10.41
N SER A 51 5.57 1.67 -11.11
CA SER A 51 6.12 1.51 -12.45
C SER A 51 7.57 1.94 -12.47
N ASP A 52 8.41 1.15 -13.12
CA ASP A 52 9.84 1.39 -13.29
C ASP A 52 10.30 0.98 -14.70
N GLU A 53 11.61 1.00 -14.96
CA GLU A 53 12.15 0.63 -16.28
C GLU A 53 11.97 -0.86 -16.65
N ALA A 54 11.60 -1.72 -15.69
CA ALA A 54 11.27 -3.12 -15.93
C ALA A 54 9.76 -3.35 -16.16
N GLY A 55 8.93 -2.32 -15.97
CA GLY A 55 7.49 -2.35 -16.26
C GLY A 55 6.62 -2.00 -15.05
N GLU A 56 5.38 -2.48 -15.08
CA GLU A 56 4.43 -2.30 -13.99
C GLU A 56 4.51 -3.46 -12.99
N HIS A 57 4.49 -3.13 -11.70
CA HIS A 57 4.65 -4.07 -10.61
C HIS A 57 3.54 -3.92 -9.58
N ARG A 58 3.16 -5.06 -8.98
CA ARG A 58 2.09 -5.14 -7.98
C ARG A 58 2.51 -6.13 -6.90
N ALA A 59 2.44 -5.71 -5.65
CA ALA A 59 2.74 -6.53 -4.50
C ALA A 59 1.53 -6.50 -3.54
N ARG A 60 0.93 -7.67 -3.29
CA ARG A 60 -0.13 -7.80 -2.30
C ARG A 60 0.47 -7.71 -0.90
N VAL A 61 -0.08 -6.79 -0.10
CA VAL A 61 0.26 -6.63 1.33
C VAL A 61 -0.53 -7.63 2.15
N ASP A 62 -1.87 -7.63 1.99
CA ASP A 62 -2.79 -8.45 2.77
C ASP A 62 -4.14 -8.57 2.06
N SER A 63 -4.99 -9.51 2.50
CA SER A 63 -6.34 -9.71 2.00
C SER A 63 -7.27 -10.26 3.08
N THR A 64 -8.52 -9.81 3.10
CA THR A 64 -9.54 -10.30 4.03
C THR A 64 -10.91 -10.40 3.36
N GLU A 65 -11.82 -11.16 3.96
CA GLU A 65 -13.20 -11.29 3.49
C GLU A 65 -14.12 -10.45 4.38
N ILE A 66 -14.79 -9.46 3.79
CA ILE A 66 -15.77 -8.62 4.48
C ILE A 66 -17.12 -9.33 4.48
N ARG A 67 -17.60 -9.72 5.65
CA ARG A 67 -18.88 -10.45 5.82
C ARG A 67 -20.04 -9.57 6.30
N ALA A 68 -19.74 -8.39 6.80
CA ALA A 68 -20.70 -7.39 7.24
C ALA A 68 -20.01 -6.02 7.27
N ASP A 69 -20.81 -4.95 7.36
CA ASP A 69 -20.31 -3.60 7.59
C ASP A 69 -19.42 -3.57 8.85
N GLY A 70 -18.26 -2.93 8.75
CA GLY A 70 -17.29 -2.93 9.84
C GLY A 70 -15.96 -2.31 9.48
N SER A 71 -14.96 -2.52 10.34
CA SER A 71 -13.58 -2.11 10.10
C SER A 71 -12.70 -3.32 9.91
N ALA A 72 -11.72 -3.20 9.01
CA ALA A 72 -10.71 -4.20 8.75
C ALA A 72 -9.32 -3.57 8.86
N LEU A 73 -8.44 -4.24 9.60
CA LEU A 73 -7.00 -4.00 9.51
C LEU A 73 -6.45 -4.90 8.40
N LEU A 74 -5.80 -4.28 7.42
CA LEU A 74 -5.00 -4.97 6.42
C LEU A 74 -3.55 -4.58 6.66
N SER A 75 -2.69 -5.55 6.96
CA SER A 75 -1.30 -5.24 7.29
C SER A 75 -0.35 -6.36 6.90
N GLY A 76 0.84 -5.98 6.46
CA GLY A 76 1.86 -6.92 6.06
C GLY A 76 3.17 -6.24 5.73
N MET A 77 4.20 -7.07 5.52
CA MET A 77 5.49 -6.64 5.01
C MET A 77 5.59 -7.05 3.54
N VAL A 78 5.97 -6.10 2.68
CA VAL A 78 6.24 -6.36 1.26
C VAL A 78 7.69 -6.07 0.91
N ARG A 79 8.27 -6.89 0.04
CA ARG A 79 9.59 -6.64 -0.57
C ARG A 79 9.37 -6.15 -1.99
N LEU A 80 9.86 -4.96 -2.30
CA LEU A 80 9.75 -4.33 -3.61
C LEU A 80 11.13 -4.30 -4.26
N ARG A 81 11.20 -4.56 -5.57
CA ARG A 81 12.43 -4.60 -6.35
C ARG A 81 12.35 -3.60 -7.48
N PHE A 82 13.09 -2.51 -7.35
CA PHE A 82 13.05 -1.40 -8.29
C PHE A 82 14.18 -1.49 -9.31
N THR A 83 13.91 -1.04 -10.53
CA THR A 83 14.85 -0.99 -11.66
C THR A 83 14.89 0.43 -12.25
N GLY A 84 16.04 1.08 -12.13
CA GLY A 84 16.28 2.37 -12.76
C GLY A 84 15.40 3.49 -12.19
N LYS A 85 14.77 4.27 -13.07
CA LYS A 85 13.81 5.31 -12.68
C LYS A 85 12.48 4.68 -12.26
N VAL A 86 12.01 5.03 -11.07
CA VAL A 86 10.66 4.70 -10.57
C VAL A 86 9.79 5.95 -10.75
N GLU A 87 8.61 5.80 -11.32
CA GLU A 87 7.72 6.94 -11.59
C GLU A 87 6.91 7.34 -10.36
N GLN A 88 6.28 6.36 -9.73
CA GLN A 88 5.50 6.52 -8.51
C GLN A 88 5.31 5.17 -7.83
N VAL A 89 5.22 5.20 -6.50
CA VAL A 89 4.77 4.08 -5.68
C VAL A 89 3.42 4.45 -5.09
N GLN A 90 2.44 3.57 -5.19
CA GLN A 90 1.06 3.82 -4.76
C GLN A 90 0.56 2.72 -3.85
N VAL A 91 -0.34 3.09 -2.94
CA VAL A 91 -1.17 2.17 -2.17
C VAL A 91 -2.55 2.11 -2.81
N VAL A 92 -3.03 0.91 -3.10
CA VAL A 92 -4.34 0.68 -3.69
C VAL A 92 -5.14 -0.36 -2.90
N LEU A 93 -6.45 -0.18 -2.86
CA LEU A 93 -7.39 -1.20 -2.41
C LEU A 93 -8.05 -1.87 -3.60
N VAL A 94 -8.24 -3.17 -3.52
CA VAL A 94 -9.00 -3.95 -4.50
C VAL A 94 -10.27 -4.49 -3.84
N LEU A 95 -11.42 -4.10 -4.38
CA LEU A 95 -12.74 -4.50 -3.90
C LEU A 95 -13.25 -5.69 -4.71
N GLY A 96 -13.73 -6.72 -4.00
CA GLY A 96 -14.35 -7.90 -4.59
C GLY A 96 -15.72 -7.63 -5.20
N ASN A 97 -16.44 -6.60 -4.70
CA ASN A 97 -17.80 -6.28 -5.10
C ASN A 97 -17.97 -4.77 -5.38
N PRO A 98 -18.59 -4.37 -6.52
CA PRO A 98 -18.82 -2.96 -6.89
C PRO A 98 -19.69 -2.16 -5.93
N GLN A 99 -20.51 -2.82 -5.11
CA GLN A 99 -21.36 -2.17 -4.12
C GLN A 99 -20.64 -1.89 -2.80
N MET A 100 -19.41 -2.42 -2.62
CA MET A 100 -18.58 -2.10 -1.46
C MET A 100 -18.19 -0.62 -1.50
N ARG A 101 -18.36 0.04 -0.36
CA ARG A 101 -17.88 1.40 -0.09
C ARG A 101 -16.81 1.31 0.98
N PHE A 102 -15.84 2.20 0.93
CA PHE A 102 -14.76 2.22 1.91
C PHE A 102 -14.38 3.64 2.31
N VAL A 103 -13.86 3.75 3.53
CA VAL A 103 -13.15 4.92 4.04
C VAL A 103 -11.85 4.39 4.65
N VAL A 104 -10.72 4.90 4.18
CA VAL A 104 -9.43 4.64 4.84
C VAL A 104 -9.33 5.59 6.01
N GLU A 105 -9.35 5.07 7.23
CA GLU A 105 -9.28 5.89 8.44
C GLU A 105 -7.82 6.21 8.78
N GLU A 106 -6.95 5.19 8.66
CA GLU A 106 -5.50 5.34 8.81
C GLU A 106 -4.74 4.54 7.77
N LEU A 107 -3.62 5.10 7.29
CA LEU A 107 -2.69 4.40 6.40
C LEU A 107 -1.26 4.70 6.82
N TYR A 108 -0.44 3.65 6.96
CA TYR A 108 0.99 3.74 7.25
C TYR A 108 1.78 2.98 6.20
N VAL A 109 2.89 3.57 5.77
CA VAL A 109 3.92 2.90 4.97
C VAL A 109 5.26 3.24 5.59
N GLN A 110 6.02 2.24 5.99
CA GLN A 110 7.28 2.42 6.68
C GLN A 110 8.34 1.52 6.07
N ARG A 111 9.51 2.07 5.77
CA ARG A 111 10.68 1.27 5.42
C ARG A 111 11.10 0.41 6.62
N ARG A 112 11.31 -0.88 6.42
CA ARG A 112 11.78 -1.76 7.48
C ARG A 112 13.19 -1.33 7.92
N GLY A 113 13.37 -1.17 9.23
CA GLY A 113 14.63 -0.73 9.82
C GLY A 113 14.79 0.79 9.95
N SER A 114 13.85 1.60 9.46
CA SER A 114 13.78 3.02 9.81
C SER A 114 13.01 3.23 11.12
N THR A 115 13.31 4.28 11.86
CA THR A 115 12.53 4.69 13.03
C THR A 115 11.15 5.15 12.58
N LEU A 116 10.08 4.63 13.19
CA LEU A 116 8.72 5.05 12.89
C LEU A 116 8.56 6.55 13.18
N SER A 117 8.15 7.30 12.16
CA SER A 117 7.88 8.73 12.26
C SER A 117 6.41 9.03 12.00
N ARG A 118 5.90 10.13 12.56
CA ARG A 118 4.54 10.63 12.24
C ARG A 118 4.33 10.85 10.74
N THR A 119 5.42 11.12 10.02
CA THR A 119 5.41 11.33 8.59
C THR A 119 5.18 10.04 7.79
N ASP A 120 5.31 8.86 8.42
CA ASP A 120 5.06 7.56 7.77
C ASP A 120 3.57 7.21 7.77
N LYS A 121 2.77 7.99 8.52
CA LYS A 121 1.30 8.03 8.41
C LYS A 121 0.91 8.87 7.20
N LEU A 122 0.39 8.20 6.17
CA LEU A 122 -0.01 8.83 4.91
C LEU A 122 -1.44 9.36 4.95
N ILE A 123 -2.31 8.72 5.73
CA ILE A 123 -3.70 9.14 5.95
C ILE A 123 -4.00 9.09 7.44
N SER A 124 -4.62 10.16 7.94
CA SER A 124 -5.22 10.27 9.26
C SER A 124 -6.53 11.05 9.13
N ASN A 125 -7.65 10.35 9.14
CA ASN A 125 -8.98 10.97 9.10
C ASN A 125 -9.61 11.16 10.50
N TYR A 126 -8.76 11.14 11.53
CA TYR A 126 -9.06 11.52 12.92
C TYR A 126 -8.35 12.82 13.29
#